data_AF-A0A661CST2-F1
#
_entry.id   AF-A0A661CST2-F1
#
_cell.length_a   1.000
_cell.length_b   1.000
_cell.length_c   1.000
_cell.angle_alpha   90.00
_cell.angle_beta   90.00
_cell.angle_gamma   90.00
#
_symmetry.space_group_name_H-M   'P 1'
#
loop_
_entity.id
_entity.type
_entity.pdbx_description
1 polymer ?
#
loop_
_entity_poly.entity_id
_entity_poly.type
_entity_poly.pdbx_seq_one_letter_code
_entity_poly.pdbx_strand_id
1 'polypeptide(L)'
;SDVAMAVVPLNEIGTDFIFSFGMGVRPRDKAWKNLLNQILEKRKDDIEVIIAQYNMPSLANVKETVKEKSAIYIVEDGNKVDDKTYVGWRLFNSTCFVCHGKDATGTDRAPNLLPRMENMSARAFRKKLLNRYFAKVNLDDPDRRMAFLEQIAEKDAVEFKMPTWDDDPNIRPHISDLYAYLKARSDGALGTVRPQRLDK
;
A
#
# COMPACT_ATOMS: atom_id res chain seq x y z
N SER A 1 -29.16 -22.95 -37.32
CA SER A 1 -29.58 -24.16 -36.59
C SER A 1 -30.62 -23.74 -35.57
N ASP A 2 -31.90 -23.94 -35.89
CA ASP A 2 -33.04 -23.47 -35.10
C ASP A 2 -33.38 -24.47 -33.99
N VAL A 3 -32.44 -24.71 -33.08
CA VAL A 3 -32.70 -25.51 -31.88
C VAL A 3 -33.13 -24.54 -30.78
N ALA A 4 -34.39 -24.65 -30.35
CA ALA A 4 -34.93 -23.85 -29.26
C ALA A 4 -34.16 -24.15 -27.96
N MET A 5 -33.30 -23.22 -27.54
CA MET A 5 -32.59 -23.30 -26.27
C MET A 5 -33.48 -22.74 -25.15
N ALA A 6 -33.90 -23.60 -24.22
CA ALA A 6 -34.50 -23.19 -22.97
C ALA A 6 -33.40 -22.97 -21.93
N VAL A 7 -33.29 -21.74 -21.41
CA VAL A 7 -32.36 -21.42 -20.32
C VAL A 7 -32.92 -22.02 -19.03
N VAL A 8 -32.27 -23.07 -18.53
CA VAL A 8 -32.55 -23.65 -17.22
C VAL A 8 -31.49 -23.11 -16.25
N PRO A 9 -31.84 -22.20 -15.32
CA PRO A 9 -30.90 -21.76 -14.31
C PRO A 9 -30.51 -22.93 -13.41
N LEU A 10 -29.20 -23.19 -13.29
CA LEU A 10 -28.66 -24.11 -12.31
C LEU A 10 -28.85 -23.46 -10.93
N ASN A 11 -29.81 -23.96 -10.15
CA ASN A 11 -30.03 -23.56 -8.76
C ASN A 11 -29.03 -24.22 -7.78
N GLU A 12 -27.93 -24.75 -8.31
CA GLU A 12 -26.87 -25.42 -7.56
C GLU A 12 -25.60 -24.56 -7.64
N ILE A 13 -25.16 -24.06 -6.48
CA ILE A 13 -23.89 -23.35 -6.37
C ILE A 13 -22.78 -24.41 -6.40
N GLY A 14 -21.94 -24.38 -7.45
CA GLY A 14 -20.76 -25.24 -7.52
C GLY A 14 -19.78 -25.01 -6.36
N THR A 15 -18.93 -25.99 -6.07
CA THR A 15 -17.97 -25.99 -4.93
C THR A 15 -16.93 -24.85 -4.94
N ASP A 16 -16.88 -24.06 -6.00
CA ASP A 16 -15.80 -23.12 -6.29
C ASP A 16 -16.14 -21.65 -5.99
N PHE A 17 -17.36 -21.36 -5.51
CA PHE A 17 -17.74 -19.98 -5.19
C PHE A 17 -17.35 -19.60 -3.74
N ILE A 18 -16.21 -18.90 -3.62
CA ILE A 18 -15.82 -18.23 -2.37
C ILE A 18 -16.54 -16.89 -2.30
N PHE A 19 -17.61 -16.79 -1.52
CA PHE A 19 -18.25 -15.51 -1.21
C PHE A 19 -17.56 -14.84 -0.02
N SER A 20 -17.14 -13.58 -0.20
CA SER A 20 -16.61 -12.77 0.90
C SER A 20 -17.45 -11.52 1.09
N PHE A 21 -17.95 -11.32 2.31
CA PHE A 21 -18.62 -10.09 2.73
C PHE A 21 -17.67 -9.31 3.65
N GLY A 22 -17.46 -8.04 3.35
CA GLY A 22 -16.57 -7.17 4.11
C GLY A 22 -17.24 -5.84 4.45
N MET A 23 -17.11 -5.41 5.70
CA MET A 23 -17.56 -4.09 6.15
C MET A 23 -16.34 -3.24 6.51
N GLY A 24 -16.20 -2.10 5.82
CA GLY A 24 -15.08 -1.19 6.02
C GLY A 24 -15.30 -0.24 7.20
N VAL A 25 -14.41 -0.30 8.19
CA VAL A 25 -14.40 0.61 9.35
C VAL A 25 -13.08 1.39 9.40
N ARG A 26 -13.12 2.65 9.85
CA ARG A 26 -11.87 3.43 10.02
C ARG A 26 -11.01 2.78 11.12
N PRO A 27 -9.69 2.59 10.92
CA PRO A 27 -8.85 1.91 11.91
C PRO A 27 -8.81 2.54 13.31
N ARG A 28 -9.04 3.86 13.38
CA ARG A 28 -9.05 4.61 14.65
C ARG A 28 -10.39 4.52 15.38
N ASP A 29 -11.45 4.10 14.70
CA ASP A 29 -12.81 4.09 15.22
C ASP A 29 -13.17 2.71 15.79
N LYS A 30 -12.55 2.40 16.94
CA LYS A 30 -12.75 1.10 17.62
C LYS A 30 -14.18 0.97 18.16
N ALA A 31 -14.78 2.07 18.61
CA ALA A 31 -16.13 2.09 19.15
C ALA A 31 -17.15 1.70 18.08
N TRP A 32 -17.06 2.30 16.88
CA TRP A 32 -17.94 1.96 15.76
C TRP A 32 -17.76 0.51 15.31
N LYS A 33 -16.51 0.03 15.23
CA LYS A 33 -16.24 -1.39 14.93
C LYS A 33 -16.93 -2.33 15.93
N ASN A 34 -16.81 -2.04 17.23
CA ASN A 34 -17.38 -2.88 18.27
C ASN A 34 -18.92 -2.88 18.23
N LEU A 35 -19.54 -1.71 18.03
CA LEU A 35 -20.99 -1.59 17.89
C LEU A 35 -21.51 -2.42 16.71
N LEU A 36 -20.86 -2.30 15.55
CA LEU A 36 -21.22 -3.05 14.36
C LEU A 36 -21.11 -4.57 14.58
N ASN A 37 -20.03 -5.03 15.22
CA ASN A 37 -19.88 -6.44 15.58
C ASN A 37 -20.97 -6.92 16.54
N GLN A 38 -21.37 -6.11 17.53
CA GLN A 38 -22.49 -6.45 18.43
C GLN A 38 -23.83 -6.55 17.68
N ILE A 39 -24.08 -5.68 16.71
CA ILE A 39 -25.30 -5.73 15.89
C ILE A 39 -25.31 -7.01 15.05
N LEU A 40 -24.19 -7.35 14.41
CA LEU A 40 -24.07 -8.55 13.60
C LEU A 40 -24.31 -9.81 14.44
N GLU A 41 -23.73 -9.88 15.64
CA GLU A 41 -23.94 -11.00 16.56
C GLU A 41 -25.42 -11.11 16.97
N LYS A 42 -26.05 -9.98 17.33
CA LYS A 42 -27.46 -9.94 17.74
C LYS A 42 -28.43 -10.32 16.61
N ARG A 43 -28.05 -10.08 15.35
CA ARG A 43 -28.89 -10.31 14.17
C ARG A 43 -28.47 -11.55 13.38
N LYS A 44 -27.64 -12.42 13.96
CA LYS A 44 -27.09 -13.59 13.28
C LYS A 44 -28.18 -14.48 12.67
N ASP A 45 -29.24 -14.77 13.42
CA ASP A 45 -30.34 -15.63 12.97
C ASP A 45 -31.09 -15.01 11.78
N ASP A 46 -31.37 -13.71 11.81
CA ASP A 46 -32.01 -13.00 10.69
C ASP A 46 -31.12 -13.00 9.45
N ILE A 47 -29.81 -12.86 9.62
CA ILE A 47 -28.84 -12.92 8.53
C ILE A 47 -28.82 -14.32 7.92
N GLU A 48 -28.85 -15.38 8.73
CA GLU A 48 -28.92 -16.77 8.26
C GLU A 48 -30.20 -17.03 7.45
N VAL A 49 -31.35 -16.51 7.89
CA VAL A 49 -32.62 -16.62 7.15
C VAL A 49 -32.53 -15.94 5.78
N ILE A 50 -31.97 -14.72 5.73
CA ILE A 50 -31.79 -13.99 4.47
C ILE A 50 -30.83 -14.76 3.54
N ILE A 51 -29.70 -15.23 4.05
CA ILE A 51 -28.72 -16.00 3.27
C ILE A 51 -29.38 -17.25 2.67
N ALA A 52 -30.15 -17.99 3.47
CA ALA A 52 -30.88 -19.17 3.01
C ALA A 52 -31.92 -18.84 1.93
N GLN A 53 -32.62 -17.70 2.04
CA GLN A 53 -33.59 -17.25 1.03
C GLN A 53 -32.97 -17.04 -0.36
N TYR A 54 -31.68 -16.66 -0.41
CA TYR A 54 -30.93 -16.47 -1.65
C TYR A 54 -30.08 -17.69 -2.04
N ASN A 55 -30.35 -18.88 -1.48
CA ASN A 55 -29.61 -20.12 -1.70
C ASN A 55 -28.09 -20.00 -1.41
N MET A 56 -27.68 -19.07 -0.57
CA MET A 56 -26.26 -18.85 -0.24
C MET A 56 -25.78 -19.84 0.84
N PRO A 57 -24.47 -20.19 0.86
CA PRO A 57 -23.94 -21.15 1.83
C PRO A 57 -24.04 -20.63 3.28
N SER A 58 -24.20 -21.57 4.22
CA SER A 58 -24.30 -21.29 5.66
C SER A 58 -23.07 -20.55 6.20
N LEU A 59 -23.31 -19.65 7.16
CA LEU A 59 -22.26 -18.94 7.89
C LEU A 59 -21.45 -19.82 8.86
N ALA A 60 -21.87 -21.08 9.08
CA ALA A 60 -21.18 -22.01 9.98
C ALA A 60 -19.69 -22.24 9.63
N ASN A 61 -19.32 -22.09 8.35
CA ASN A 61 -17.96 -22.31 7.86
C ASN A 61 -17.25 -21.01 7.40
N VAL A 62 -17.61 -19.86 7.97
CA VAL A 62 -16.95 -18.59 7.64
C VAL A 62 -15.55 -18.55 8.28
N LYS A 63 -14.53 -18.67 7.45
CA LYS A 63 -13.14 -18.42 7.88
C LYS A 63 -12.94 -16.91 8.00
N GLU A 64 -12.69 -16.42 9.21
CA GLU A 64 -12.36 -15.01 9.40
C GLU A 64 -11.06 -14.69 8.65
N THR A 65 -11.16 -13.90 7.59
CA THR A 65 -9.98 -13.41 6.87
C THR A 65 -9.37 -12.26 7.67
N VAL A 66 -8.52 -12.60 8.63
CA VAL A 66 -7.62 -11.61 9.22
C VAL A 66 -6.59 -11.28 8.16
N LYS A 67 -6.72 -10.12 7.51
CA LYS A 67 -5.68 -9.64 6.60
C LYS A 67 -4.42 -9.40 7.43
N GLU A 68 -3.49 -10.35 7.39
CA GLU A 68 -2.19 -10.17 8.03
C GLU A 68 -1.55 -8.89 7.48
N LYS A 69 -0.98 -8.10 8.40
CA LYS A 69 -0.18 -6.96 7.99
C LYS A 69 1.09 -7.53 7.35
N SER A 70 1.12 -7.58 6.03
CA SER A 70 2.32 -7.89 5.28
C SER A 70 3.48 -7.04 5.80
N ALA A 71 4.60 -7.68 6.13
CA ALA A 71 5.83 -6.98 6.50
C ALA A 71 6.20 -5.96 5.41
N ILE A 72 6.81 -4.85 5.81
CA ILE A 72 7.22 -3.80 4.86
C ILE A 72 8.31 -4.35 3.92
N TYR A 73 9.25 -5.10 4.50
CA TYR A 73 10.36 -5.81 3.88
C TYR A 73 10.65 -7.08 4.70
N ILE A 74 11.38 -8.03 4.12
CA ILE A 74 11.99 -9.16 4.83
C ILE A 74 13.48 -9.14 4.53
N VAL A 75 14.31 -9.25 5.57
CA VAL A 75 15.76 -9.40 5.44
C VAL A 75 16.23 -10.54 6.34
N GLU A 76 16.94 -11.50 5.76
CA GLU A 76 17.61 -12.59 6.46
C GLU A 76 19.12 -12.52 6.23
N ASP A 77 19.89 -12.97 7.23
CA ASP A 77 21.35 -12.97 7.20
C ASP A 77 21.98 -11.61 6.82
N GLY A 78 21.25 -10.51 7.03
CA GLY A 78 21.67 -9.14 6.73
C GLY A 78 21.84 -8.79 5.24
N ASN A 79 21.59 -9.74 4.32
CA ASN A 79 21.78 -9.53 2.88
C ASN A 79 20.80 -10.28 1.97
N LYS A 80 20.04 -11.25 2.47
CA LYS A 80 19.00 -11.93 1.67
C LYS A 80 17.68 -11.20 1.89
N VAL A 81 17.00 -10.82 0.82
CA VAL A 81 15.78 -9.99 0.90
C VAL A 81 14.64 -10.56 0.08
N ASP A 82 13.41 -10.23 0.43
CA ASP A 82 12.24 -10.59 -0.36
C ASP A 82 12.25 -9.93 -1.75
N ASP A 83 11.54 -10.53 -2.70
CA ASP A 83 11.48 -10.08 -4.10
C ASP A 83 11.17 -8.58 -4.23
N LYS A 84 10.25 -8.09 -3.39
CA LYS A 84 9.84 -6.69 -3.33
C LYS A 84 11.02 -5.78 -2.95
N THR A 85 11.73 -6.09 -1.87
CA THR A 85 12.90 -5.31 -1.42
C THR A 85 14.03 -5.38 -2.44
N TYR A 86 14.23 -6.53 -3.09
CA TYR A 86 15.23 -6.69 -4.15
C TYR A 86 14.93 -5.83 -5.38
N VAL A 87 13.66 -5.78 -5.82
CA VAL A 87 13.22 -4.89 -6.92
C VAL A 87 13.44 -3.43 -6.54
N GLY A 88 13.12 -3.05 -5.30
CA GLY A 88 13.41 -1.73 -4.74
C GLY A 88 14.88 -1.35 -4.82
N TRP A 89 15.78 -2.26 -4.40
CA TRP A 89 17.23 -2.06 -4.50
C TRP A 89 17.65 -1.85 -5.96
N ARG A 90 17.18 -2.68 -6.89
CA ARG A 90 17.50 -2.54 -8.32
C ARG A 90 17.08 -1.19 -8.88
N LEU A 91 15.85 -0.77 -8.60
CA LEU A 91 15.31 0.48 -9.10
C LEU A 91 16.00 1.70 -8.49
N PHE A 92 16.35 1.64 -7.19
CA PHE A 92 17.11 2.70 -6.55
C PHE A 92 18.50 2.87 -7.22
N ASN A 93 19.18 1.74 -7.47
CA ASN A 93 20.51 1.72 -8.09
C ASN A 93 20.50 1.95 -9.60
N SER A 94 19.34 1.98 -10.27
CA SER A 94 19.26 2.40 -11.68
C SER A 94 19.02 3.90 -11.82
N THR A 95 18.23 4.49 -10.93
CA THR A 95 17.67 5.83 -11.17
C THR A 95 17.96 6.82 -10.04
N CYS A 96 17.82 6.41 -8.78
CA CYS A 96 17.80 7.33 -7.64
C CYS A 96 19.20 7.62 -7.08
N PHE A 97 20.13 6.65 -7.18
CA PHE A 97 21.48 6.74 -6.62
C PHE A 97 22.30 7.91 -7.20
N VAL A 98 21.98 8.36 -8.42
CA VAL A 98 22.67 9.46 -9.11
C VAL A 98 22.73 10.72 -8.26
N CYS A 99 21.64 11.02 -7.54
CA CYS A 99 21.57 12.19 -6.66
C CYS A 99 21.65 11.78 -5.18
N HIS A 100 20.94 10.74 -4.77
CA HIS A 100 20.88 10.32 -3.37
C HIS A 100 22.07 9.47 -2.92
N GLY A 101 23.10 9.35 -3.76
CA GLY A 101 24.31 8.61 -3.47
C GLY A 101 24.11 7.11 -3.57
N LYS A 102 25.24 6.40 -3.68
CA LYS A 102 25.26 4.95 -3.44
C LYS A 102 24.65 4.70 -2.08
N ASP A 103 23.89 3.60 -1.94
CA ASP A 103 23.39 3.18 -0.64
C ASP A 103 22.44 4.18 0.06
N ALA A 104 21.94 5.18 -0.67
CA ALA A 104 21.03 6.22 -0.20
C ALA A 104 21.60 7.16 0.88
N THR A 105 22.93 7.26 0.98
CA THR A 105 23.64 8.06 1.98
C THR A 105 23.71 9.56 1.67
N GLY A 106 23.17 9.98 0.52
CA GLY A 106 23.20 11.37 0.07
C GLY A 106 24.49 11.74 -0.66
N THR A 107 24.45 12.92 -1.27
CA THR A 107 25.59 13.62 -1.88
C THR A 107 25.42 15.12 -1.62
N ASP A 108 26.36 15.94 -2.07
CA ASP A 108 26.21 17.40 -2.07
C ASP A 108 25.01 17.87 -2.92
N ARG A 109 24.46 17.00 -3.79
CA ARG A 109 23.32 17.32 -4.67
C ARG A 109 21.96 16.95 -4.08
N ALA A 110 21.90 15.97 -3.18
CA ALA A 110 20.63 15.54 -2.59
C ALA A 110 20.83 14.86 -1.22
N PRO A 111 19.85 14.96 -0.32
CA PRO A 111 20.02 14.56 1.08
C PRO A 111 20.16 13.05 1.26
N ASN A 112 20.79 12.67 2.38
CA ASN A 112 20.77 11.33 2.92
C ASN A 112 19.32 10.90 3.23
N LEU A 113 18.89 9.79 2.62
CA LEU A 113 17.52 9.31 2.77
C LEU A 113 17.33 8.47 4.03
N LEU A 114 18.40 7.84 4.55
CA LEU A 114 18.31 6.94 5.70
C LEU A 114 17.67 7.59 6.94
N PRO A 115 18.12 8.76 7.44
CA PRO A 115 17.47 9.39 8.60
C PRO A 115 16.07 9.90 8.28
N ARG A 116 15.77 10.23 7.00
CA ARG A 116 14.43 10.68 6.60
C ARG A 116 13.40 9.56 6.61
N MET A 117 13.85 8.32 6.38
CA MET A 117 12.99 7.15 6.28
C MET A 117 12.62 6.53 7.63
N GLU A 118 13.30 6.91 8.72
CA GLU A 118 12.99 6.43 10.08
C GLU A 118 11.53 6.71 10.45
N ASN A 119 11.10 7.96 10.23
CA ASN A 119 9.79 8.47 10.63
C ASN A 119 8.81 8.65 9.45
N MET A 120 9.22 8.30 8.22
CA MET A 120 8.40 8.51 7.03
C MET A 120 7.52 7.29 6.75
N SER A 121 6.20 7.50 6.72
CA SER A 121 5.27 6.45 6.26
C SER A 121 5.36 6.23 4.75
N ALA A 122 5.00 5.02 4.28
CA ALA A 122 4.91 4.68 2.86
C ALA A 122 4.05 5.67 2.06
N ARG A 123 2.97 6.18 2.66
CA ARG A 123 2.10 7.19 2.05
C ARG A 123 2.81 8.54 1.90
N ALA A 124 3.56 8.96 2.92
CA ALA A 124 4.32 10.20 2.86
C ALA A 124 5.44 10.11 1.82
N PHE A 125 6.14 8.98 1.75
CA PHE A 125 7.14 8.69 0.73
C PHE A 125 6.55 8.74 -0.68
N ARG A 126 5.45 8.01 -0.90
CA ARG A 126 4.73 8.03 -2.19
C ARG A 126 4.27 9.43 -2.58
N LYS A 127 3.84 10.25 -1.61
CA LYS A 127 3.49 11.65 -1.85
C LYS A 127 4.69 12.49 -2.29
N LYS A 128 5.90 12.26 -1.75
CA LYS A 128 7.11 12.98 -2.18
C LYS A 128 7.54 12.63 -3.60
N LEU A 129 7.34 11.38 -4.04
CA LEU A 129 7.68 10.95 -5.41
C LEU A 129 6.67 11.39 -6.47
N LEU A 130 5.40 11.59 -6.09
CA LEU A 130 4.31 11.81 -7.03
C LEU A 130 3.71 13.21 -6.91
N ASN A 131 3.64 13.95 -8.02
CA ASN A 131 2.97 15.25 -8.07
C ASN A 131 1.47 15.15 -7.73
N ARG A 132 0.80 14.03 -8.07
CA ARG A 132 -0.64 13.85 -7.86
C ARG A 132 -1.12 13.93 -6.41
N TYR A 133 -0.28 13.64 -5.42
CA TYR A 133 -0.68 13.75 -4.00
C TYR A 133 -0.63 15.18 -3.45
N PHE A 134 -0.05 16.12 -4.19
CA PHE A 134 -0.11 17.55 -3.89
C PHE A 134 -1.37 18.18 -4.48
N ALA A 135 -1.86 17.69 -5.61
CA ALA A 135 -3.06 18.19 -6.29
C ALA A 135 -4.40 17.78 -5.63
N LYS A 136 -4.40 16.89 -4.63
CA LYS A 136 -5.61 16.44 -3.91
C LYS A 136 -5.72 16.96 -2.47
N VAL A 137 -4.99 18.01 -2.11
CA VAL A 137 -5.47 18.89 -1.03
C VAL A 137 -6.62 19.67 -1.65
N ASN A 138 -7.80 19.71 -1.04
CA ASN A 138 -8.84 20.65 -1.48
C ASN A 138 -8.25 22.06 -1.32
N LEU A 139 -7.75 22.61 -2.42
CA LEU A 139 -7.20 23.96 -2.54
C LEU A 139 -8.31 24.99 -2.77
N ASP A 140 -9.57 24.54 -2.75
CA ASP A 140 -10.77 25.39 -2.80
C ASP A 140 -10.96 26.20 -1.51
N ASP A 141 -10.27 25.81 -0.43
CA ASP A 141 -10.16 26.57 0.82
C ASP A 141 -8.96 27.54 0.70
N PRO A 142 -9.20 28.87 0.58
CA PRO A 142 -8.15 29.86 0.37
C PRO A 142 -7.11 29.90 1.49
N ASP A 143 -7.52 29.64 2.73
CA ASP A 143 -6.64 29.72 3.90
C ASP A 143 -5.70 28.52 3.95
N ARG A 144 -6.21 27.33 3.60
CA ARG A 144 -5.37 26.12 3.47
C ARG A 144 -4.41 26.21 2.30
N ARG A 145 -4.82 26.85 1.21
CA ARG A 145 -3.96 27.11 0.05
C ARG A 145 -2.84 28.08 0.42
N MET A 146 -3.14 29.19 1.10
CA MET A 146 -2.13 30.15 1.54
C MET A 146 -1.17 29.54 2.55
N ALA A 147 -1.65 28.84 3.58
CA ALA A 147 -0.79 28.17 4.56
C ALA A 147 0.11 27.09 3.93
N PHE A 148 -0.38 26.40 2.89
CA PHE A 148 0.41 25.42 2.14
C PHE A 148 1.46 26.11 1.23
N LEU A 149 1.11 27.23 0.60
CA LEU A 149 2.02 27.99 -0.26
C LEU A 149 3.09 28.75 0.53
N GLU A 150 2.78 29.31 1.70
CA GLU A 150 3.76 29.93 2.61
C GLU A 150 4.80 28.92 3.10
N GLN A 151 4.38 27.69 3.43
CA GLN A 151 5.30 26.61 3.82
C GLN A 151 6.25 26.18 2.69
N ILE A 152 5.86 26.37 1.43
CA ILE A 152 6.64 26.03 0.25
C ILE A 152 7.56 27.20 -0.15
N ALA A 153 7.05 28.43 -0.12
CA ALA A 153 7.74 29.61 -0.63
C ALA A 153 8.99 29.98 0.17
N GLU A 154 9.00 29.75 1.49
CA GLU A 154 10.13 30.15 2.34
C GLU A 154 11.25 29.10 2.38
N LYS A 155 10.99 27.85 1.96
CA LYS A 155 11.96 26.73 2.07
C LYS A 155 12.50 26.21 0.74
N ASP A 156 11.82 26.44 -0.38
CA ASP A 156 12.12 25.77 -1.66
C ASP A 156 12.77 26.68 -2.73
N ALA A 157 13.12 27.91 -2.41
CA ALA A 157 13.79 28.80 -3.37
C ALA A 157 15.31 28.76 -3.15
N VAL A 158 16.03 27.90 -3.91
CA VAL A 158 17.41 28.08 -4.46
C VAL A 158 18.03 26.76 -5.00
N GLU A 159 17.46 25.56 -4.78
CA GLU A 159 18.19 24.28 -5.01
C GLU A 159 17.61 23.34 -6.10
N PHE A 160 18.42 22.40 -6.61
CA PHE A 160 18.05 21.37 -7.59
C PHE A 160 16.79 20.60 -7.15
N LYS A 161 15.67 20.84 -7.84
CA LYS A 161 14.37 20.26 -7.48
C LYS A 161 14.31 18.79 -7.91
N MET A 162 14.09 17.89 -6.94
CA MET A 162 13.85 16.46 -7.21
C MET A 162 12.73 16.30 -8.24
N PRO A 163 12.94 15.55 -9.34
CA PRO A 163 11.93 15.35 -10.36
C PRO A 163 10.73 14.55 -9.82
N THR A 164 9.58 14.73 -10.45
CA THR A 164 8.41 13.88 -10.20
C THR A 164 8.49 12.60 -11.04
N TRP A 165 7.89 11.52 -10.54
CA TRP A 165 7.88 10.20 -11.18
C TRP A 165 6.46 9.67 -11.42
N ASP A 166 5.47 10.56 -11.59
CA ASP A 166 4.05 10.17 -11.76
C ASP A 166 3.76 9.52 -13.12
N ASP A 167 4.51 9.89 -14.15
CA ASP A 167 4.30 9.41 -15.51
C ASP A 167 5.35 8.37 -15.94
N ASP A 168 6.27 7.98 -15.05
CA ASP A 168 7.27 6.96 -15.35
C ASP A 168 6.71 5.54 -15.10
N PRO A 169 6.49 4.73 -16.15
CA PRO A 169 5.92 3.39 -16.03
C PRO A 169 6.85 2.41 -15.30
N ASN A 170 8.15 2.67 -15.24
CA ASN A 170 9.13 1.82 -14.56
C ASN A 170 9.26 2.15 -13.06
N ILE A 171 8.73 3.29 -12.60
CA ILE A 171 8.86 3.72 -11.19
C ILE A 171 7.51 3.68 -10.48
N ARG A 172 6.44 4.18 -11.10
CA ARG A 172 5.14 4.34 -10.45
C ARG A 172 4.56 3.04 -9.85
N PRO A 173 4.66 1.87 -10.51
CA PRO A 173 4.23 0.59 -9.92
C PRO A 173 5.11 0.15 -8.75
N HIS A 174 6.38 0.55 -8.74
CA HIS A 174 7.43 0.05 -7.85
C HIS A 174 7.77 1.00 -6.69
N ILE A 175 6.94 2.03 -6.45
CA ILE A 175 7.15 2.97 -5.33
C ILE A 175 7.12 2.25 -3.96
N SER A 176 6.26 1.23 -3.81
CA SER A 176 6.23 0.41 -2.59
C SER A 176 7.53 -0.37 -2.38
N ASP A 177 8.19 -0.71 -3.47
CA ASP A 177 9.38 -1.57 -3.51
C ASP A 177 10.59 -0.72 -3.16
N LEU A 178 10.69 0.48 -3.74
CA LEU A 178 11.62 1.52 -3.33
C LEU A 178 11.50 1.84 -1.84
N TYR A 179 10.27 1.98 -1.36
CA TYR A 179 10.02 2.23 0.06
C TYR A 179 10.51 1.06 0.93
N ALA A 180 10.24 -0.18 0.54
CA ALA A 180 10.70 -1.37 1.27
C ALA A 180 12.22 -1.41 1.40
N TYR A 181 12.94 -1.21 0.28
CA TYR A 181 14.39 -1.13 0.26
C TYR A 181 14.93 -0.01 1.16
N LEU A 182 14.47 1.23 0.96
CA LEU A 182 14.95 2.37 1.72
C LEU A 182 14.63 2.26 3.21
N LYS A 183 13.49 1.64 3.55
CA LYS A 183 13.10 1.40 4.94
C LYS A 183 13.97 0.31 5.57
N ALA A 184 14.26 -0.78 4.87
CA ALA A 184 15.20 -1.81 5.34
C ALA A 184 16.61 -1.25 5.58
N ARG A 185 17.08 -0.34 4.73
CA ARG A 185 18.36 0.36 4.92
C ARG A 185 18.35 1.33 6.09
N SER A 186 17.28 2.11 6.21
CA SER A 186 17.08 3.10 7.28
C SER A 186 16.99 2.45 8.65
N ASP A 187 16.30 1.31 8.74
CA ASP A 187 16.15 0.53 9.97
C ASP A 187 17.43 -0.28 10.32
N GLY A 188 18.46 -0.23 9.48
CA GLY A 188 19.71 -0.98 9.66
C GLY A 188 19.59 -2.49 9.40
N ALA A 189 18.44 -2.97 8.92
CA ALA A 189 18.20 -4.38 8.63
C ALA A 189 18.99 -4.88 7.40
N LEU A 190 19.25 -4.00 6.43
CA LEU A 190 20.03 -4.30 5.23
C LEU A 190 21.32 -3.46 5.16
N GLY A 191 22.45 -4.13 4.95
CA GLY A 191 23.76 -3.50 4.80
C GLY A 191 24.00 -2.79 3.46
N THR A 192 25.25 -2.40 3.21
CA THR A 192 25.73 -1.72 1.98
C THR A 192 26.12 -2.67 0.85
N VAL A 193 25.93 -3.97 1.07
CA VAL A 193 26.24 -5.01 0.10
C VAL A 193 25.09 -5.21 -0.89
N ARG A 194 25.40 -5.81 -2.04
CA ARG A 194 24.38 -6.19 -3.02
C ARG A 194 23.48 -7.28 -2.40
N PRO A 195 22.16 -7.03 -2.26
CA PRO A 195 21.23 -8.01 -1.74
C PRO A 195 21.15 -9.23 -2.65
N GLN A 196 20.94 -10.38 -2.02
CA GLN A 196 20.54 -11.62 -2.66
C GLN A 196 19.03 -11.78 -2.50
N ARG A 197 18.39 -12.50 -3.43
CA ARG A 197 16.99 -12.85 -3.27
C ARG A 197 16.87 -13.97 -2.25
N LEU A 198 15.84 -13.91 -1.41
CA LEU A 198 15.42 -15.06 -0.63
C LEU A 198 14.92 -16.15 -1.58
N ASP A 199 15.33 -17.38 -1.32
CA ASP A 199 14.78 -18.55 -1.99
C ASP A 199 13.31 -18.72 -1.56
N LYS A 200 12.47 -19.16 -2.50
CA LYS A 200 11.03 -19.33 -2.28
C LYS A 200 10.70 -20.61 -1.54
#